data_AF-A0A257WS08-F1
#
_entry.id   AF-A0A257WS08-F1
#
_cell.length_a   1.000
_cell.length_b   1.000
_cell.length_c   1.000
_cell.angle_alpha   90.00
_cell.angle_beta   90.00
_cell.angle_gamma   90.00
#
_symmetry.space_group_name_H-M   'P 1'
#
loop_
_entity.id
_entity.type
_entity.pdbx_description
1 polymer ?
#
loop_
_entity_poly.entity_id
_entity_poly.type
_entity_poly.pdbx_seq_one_letter_code
_entity_poly.pdbx_strand_id
1 'polypeptide(L)'
;LARIYPAHIAILGKMGAVAVAALAFGQGFNQANYSLAGFIRTALLVQSWGPSPGQVEWNGPSWSLSAEWFAYLLFPPFALVGLKLRRRPIVLLALSIAIFAAMDVAYRSAFGETVLHAQENLGVMRIVPTFLAGIGLHALSLKMTFSRPVAIAAAATSIAMLLGLMHAGVAEPLIVVAGAVMIFCLAMLSRAGADGPLAHPAALFLGEASYAIYLTHLPLITIWRNAHALRMDGDSRYLLAGWEVAALLALSIVGGSIIHAIWERPARVWIRKRLLSS
;
A
#
# COMPACT_ATOMS: atom_id res chain seq x y z
N LEU A 1 5.97 13.33 0.80
CA LEU A 1 7.36 12.81 0.97
C LEU A 1 7.81 12.65 2.42
N ALA A 2 7.83 13.71 3.25
CA ALA A 2 8.32 13.63 4.65
C ALA A 2 7.66 12.55 5.53
N ARG A 3 6.42 12.15 5.18
CA ARG A 3 5.70 11.04 5.84
C ARG A 3 6.24 9.67 5.45
N ILE A 4 6.54 9.46 4.18
CA ILE A 4 6.70 8.13 3.58
C ILE A 4 8.16 7.73 3.35
N TYR A 5 9.00 8.71 3.03
CA TYR A 5 10.38 8.47 2.62
C TYR A 5 11.29 7.94 3.75
N PRO A 6 11.16 8.39 5.03
CA PRO A 6 12.03 7.90 6.09
C PRO A 6 11.93 6.39 6.35
N ALA A 7 10.71 5.85 6.44
CA ALA A 7 10.49 4.41 6.65
C ALA A 7 10.97 3.60 5.44
N HIS A 8 10.69 4.09 4.23
CA HIS A 8 11.15 3.49 2.98
C HIS A 8 12.67 3.30 2.94
N ILE A 9 13.43 4.37 3.17
CA ILE A 9 14.90 4.32 3.12
C ILE A 9 15.47 3.44 4.24
N ALA A 10 14.87 3.47 5.44
CA ALA A 10 15.32 2.59 6.53
C ALA A 10 15.19 1.10 6.15
N ILE A 11 14.06 0.73 5.55
CA ILE A 11 13.79 -0.67 5.19
C ILE A 11 14.60 -1.08 3.96
N LEU A 12 14.71 -0.20 2.96
CA LEU A 12 15.56 -0.42 1.79
C LEU A 12 17.04 -0.58 2.20
N GLY A 13 17.53 0.24 3.13
CA GLY A 13 18.88 0.12 3.67
C GLY A 13 19.11 -1.21 4.40
N LYS A 14 18.13 -1.67 5.19
CA LYS A 14 18.17 -3.01 5.82
C LYS A 14 18.21 -4.12 4.77
N MET A 15 17.40 -4.02 3.72
CA MET A 15 17.42 -4.97 2.61
C MET A 15 18.77 -4.98 1.88
N GLY A 16 19.38 -3.81 1.67
CA GLY A 16 20.75 -3.70 1.16
C GLY A 16 21.78 -4.40 2.06
N ALA A 17 21.69 -4.19 3.38
CA ALA A 17 22.58 -4.85 4.34
C ALA A 17 22.41 -6.37 4.35
N VAL A 18 21.17 -6.87 4.26
CA VAL A 18 20.87 -8.30 4.12
C VAL A 18 21.47 -8.88 2.85
N ALA A 19 21.35 -8.17 1.72
CA ALA A 19 21.95 -8.61 0.45
C ALA A 19 23.49 -8.68 0.54
N VAL A 20 24.14 -7.69 1.15
CA VAL A 20 25.60 -7.69 1.37
C VAL A 20 26.02 -8.84 2.29
N ALA A 21 25.28 -9.09 3.38
CA ALA A 21 25.55 -10.21 4.26
C ALA A 21 25.40 -11.55 3.54
N ALA A 22 24.37 -11.73 2.72
CA ALA A 22 24.18 -12.94 1.91
C ALA A 22 25.39 -13.22 1.01
N LEU A 23 25.93 -12.21 0.32
CA LEU A 23 27.16 -12.36 -0.48
C LEU A 23 28.35 -12.77 0.37
N ALA A 24 28.52 -12.15 1.55
CA ALA A 24 29.62 -12.46 2.46
C ALA A 24 29.57 -13.93 2.97
N PHE A 25 28.37 -14.49 3.09
CA PHE A 25 28.15 -15.91 3.46
C PHE A 25 28.10 -16.86 2.25
N GLY A 26 28.42 -16.40 1.03
CA GLY A 26 28.41 -17.22 -0.18
C GLY A 26 27.02 -17.67 -0.63
N GLN A 27 25.95 -17.03 -0.13
CA GLN A 27 24.59 -17.30 -0.58
C GLN A 27 24.33 -16.57 -1.90
N GLY A 28 24.02 -17.34 -2.93
CA GLY A 28 23.59 -16.77 -4.21
C GLY A 28 22.22 -16.11 -4.08
N PHE A 29 22.05 -14.96 -4.71
CA PHE A 29 20.73 -14.40 -5.00
C PHE A 29 20.59 -14.18 -6.50
N ASN A 30 19.35 -14.14 -6.99
CA ASN A 30 19.09 -13.81 -8.38
C ASN A 30 19.51 -12.35 -8.64
N GLN A 31 20.66 -12.15 -9.29
CA GLN A 31 21.21 -10.82 -9.56
C GLN A 31 20.30 -9.96 -10.46
N ALA A 32 19.41 -10.60 -11.23
CA ALA A 32 18.40 -9.87 -12.00
C ALA A 32 17.40 -9.14 -11.07
N ASN A 33 17.07 -9.76 -9.93
CA ASN A 33 16.06 -9.26 -8.99
C ASN A 33 16.63 -8.24 -7.98
N TYR A 34 17.92 -8.36 -7.65
CA TYR A 34 18.65 -7.49 -6.71
C TYR A 34 19.77 -6.71 -7.40
N SER A 35 19.45 -6.05 -8.51
CA SER A 35 20.42 -5.24 -9.27
C SER A 35 20.63 -3.86 -8.64
N LEU A 36 21.82 -3.28 -8.81
CA LEU A 36 22.12 -1.90 -8.36
C LEU A 36 21.18 -0.87 -9.01
N ALA A 37 20.86 -1.04 -10.28
CA ALA A 37 19.90 -0.18 -10.98
C ALA A 37 18.50 -0.27 -10.34
N GLY A 38 18.04 -1.47 -9.99
CA GLY A 38 16.80 -1.69 -9.25
C GLY A 38 16.82 -1.05 -7.87
N PHE A 39 17.97 -1.06 -7.18
CA PHE A 39 18.13 -0.44 -5.87
C PHE A 39 17.96 1.07 -5.96
N ILE A 40 18.64 1.70 -6.94
CA ILE A 40 18.57 3.15 -7.17
C ILE A 40 17.14 3.56 -7.56
N ARG A 41 16.49 2.82 -8.47
CA ARG A 41 15.09 3.10 -8.86
C ARG A 41 14.14 2.98 -7.66
N THR A 42 14.33 1.96 -6.82
CA THR A 42 13.56 1.77 -5.59
C THR A 42 13.83 2.90 -4.59
N ALA A 43 15.08 3.31 -4.40
CA ALA A 43 15.45 4.42 -3.53
C ALA A 43 14.80 5.75 -3.97
N LEU A 44 14.71 5.97 -5.29
CA LEU A 44 14.05 7.14 -5.88
C LEU A 44 12.52 7.01 -5.97
N LEU A 45 11.95 5.85 -5.64
CA LEU A 45 10.51 5.56 -5.76
C LEU A 45 9.97 5.71 -7.19
N VAL A 46 10.78 5.34 -8.21
CA VAL A 46 10.40 5.42 -9.63
C VAL A 46 10.32 4.04 -10.31
N GLN A 47 10.52 2.96 -9.56
CA GLN A 47 10.57 1.60 -10.07
C GLN A 47 9.24 1.15 -10.71
N SER A 48 8.10 1.70 -10.29
CA SER A 48 6.78 1.30 -10.78
C SER A 48 6.20 2.26 -11.84
N TRP A 49 7.00 3.22 -12.33
CA TRP A 49 6.53 4.26 -13.26
C TRP A 49 6.52 3.81 -14.73
N GLY A 50 7.40 2.88 -15.08
CA GLY A 50 7.57 2.36 -16.44
C GLY A 50 7.57 0.83 -16.48
N PRO A 51 7.67 0.24 -17.67
CA PRO A 51 7.95 -1.19 -17.81
C PRO A 51 9.34 -1.49 -17.23
N SER A 52 9.46 -2.55 -16.44
CA SER A 52 10.74 -3.00 -15.87
C SER A 52 11.19 -4.28 -16.56
N PRO A 53 12.43 -4.35 -17.08
CA PRO A 53 12.99 -5.61 -17.56
C PRO A 53 13.36 -6.48 -16.34
N GLY A 54 12.38 -7.22 -15.84
CA GLY A 54 12.53 -8.12 -14.69
C GLY A 54 11.95 -7.58 -13.38
N GLN A 55 11.84 -8.47 -12.40
CA GLN A 55 11.24 -8.22 -11.09
C GLN A 55 12.17 -7.36 -10.24
N VAL A 56 11.70 -6.23 -9.71
CA VAL A 56 12.50 -5.40 -8.78
C VAL A 56 12.15 -5.81 -7.35
N GLU A 57 12.94 -6.70 -6.76
CA GLU A 57 12.60 -7.35 -5.48
C GLU A 57 13.18 -6.69 -4.23
N TRP A 58 13.81 -5.52 -4.36
CA TRP A 58 14.45 -4.84 -3.22
C TRP A 58 13.50 -4.58 -2.04
N ASN A 59 12.25 -4.23 -2.33
CA ASN A 59 11.17 -4.18 -1.35
C ASN A 59 9.83 -4.18 -2.09
N GLY A 60 9.29 -5.36 -2.41
CA GLY A 60 8.03 -5.50 -3.18
C GLY A 60 6.93 -4.50 -2.80
N PRO A 61 6.51 -4.37 -1.53
CA PRO A 61 5.47 -3.43 -1.07
C PRO A 61 5.71 -1.96 -1.45
N SER A 62 6.96 -1.56 -1.69
CA SER A 62 7.30 -0.18 -2.06
C SER A 62 6.77 0.27 -3.43
N TRP A 63 6.20 -0.63 -4.25
CA TRP A 63 5.52 -0.23 -5.49
C TRP A 63 4.39 0.78 -5.24
N SER A 64 3.65 0.60 -4.12
CA SER A 64 2.55 1.50 -3.75
C SER A 64 3.05 2.89 -3.35
N LEU A 65 4.25 2.99 -2.75
CA LEU A 65 4.95 4.26 -2.46
C LEU A 65 5.33 4.98 -3.75
N SER A 66 5.86 4.23 -4.71
CA SER A 66 6.23 4.76 -6.02
C SER A 66 5.01 5.32 -6.75
N ALA A 67 3.89 4.61 -6.67
CA ALA A 67 2.61 5.04 -7.21
C ALA A 67 2.04 6.28 -6.49
N GLU A 68 2.09 6.33 -5.14
CA GLU A 68 1.67 7.48 -4.35
C GLU A 68 2.52 8.73 -4.65
N TRP A 69 3.85 8.55 -4.80
CA TRP A 69 4.77 9.59 -5.22
C TRP A 69 4.38 10.19 -6.58
N PHE A 70 4.06 9.33 -7.56
CA PHE A 70 3.56 9.76 -8.86
C PHE A 70 2.24 10.53 -8.76
N ALA A 71 1.30 10.07 -7.91
CA ALA A 71 0.04 10.76 -7.69
C ALA A 71 0.22 12.16 -7.10
N TYR A 72 1.22 12.37 -6.23
CA TYR A 72 1.54 13.71 -5.72
C TYR A 72 2.03 14.66 -6.82
N LEU A 73 2.81 14.17 -7.78
CA LEU A 73 3.22 14.97 -8.94
C LEU A 73 2.02 15.30 -9.84
N LEU A 74 1.08 14.37 -9.97
CA LEU A 74 -0.20 14.58 -10.68
C LEU A 74 -1.27 15.28 -9.83
N PHE A 75 -0.94 15.79 -8.65
CA PHE A 75 -1.92 16.46 -7.80
C PHE A 75 -2.59 17.67 -8.49
N PRO A 76 -1.90 18.55 -9.24
CA PRO A 76 -2.56 19.66 -9.93
C PRO A 76 -3.71 19.24 -10.87
N PRO A 77 -3.56 18.31 -11.82
CA PRO A 77 -4.68 17.87 -12.64
C PRO A 77 -5.77 17.17 -11.83
N PHE A 78 -5.43 16.36 -10.81
CA PHE A 78 -6.44 15.78 -9.91
C PHE A 78 -7.25 16.85 -9.18
N ALA A 79 -6.59 17.91 -8.68
CA ALA A 79 -7.24 19.03 -8.02
C ALA A 79 -8.16 19.79 -8.98
N LEU A 80 -7.73 20.04 -10.22
CA LEU A 80 -8.57 20.69 -11.24
C LEU A 80 -9.84 19.89 -11.54
N VAL A 81 -9.71 18.58 -11.77
CA VAL A 81 -10.84 17.68 -12.01
C VAL A 81 -11.75 17.63 -10.78
N GLY A 82 -11.18 17.49 -9.60
CA GLY A 82 -11.91 17.45 -8.33
C GLY A 82 -12.68 18.74 -8.04
N LEU A 83 -12.08 19.91 -8.27
CA LEU A 83 -12.73 21.21 -8.09
C LEU A 83 -13.86 21.43 -9.10
N LYS A 84 -13.64 21.08 -10.37
CA LYS A 84 -14.65 21.21 -11.44
C LYS A 84 -15.84 20.28 -11.24
N LEU A 85 -15.60 19.05 -10.77
CA LEU A 85 -16.62 18.02 -10.58
C LEU A 85 -17.05 17.82 -9.12
N ARG A 86 -16.63 18.70 -8.20
CA ARG A 86 -16.98 18.66 -6.76
C ARG A 86 -18.47 18.44 -6.49
N ARG A 87 -19.34 19.04 -7.30
CA ARG A 87 -20.81 18.93 -7.14
C ARG A 87 -21.39 17.69 -7.82
N ARG A 88 -20.60 16.88 -8.52
CA ARG A 88 -21.01 15.71 -9.29
C ARG A 88 -20.18 14.47 -8.89
N PRO A 89 -20.27 14.00 -7.64
CA PRO A 89 -19.45 12.87 -7.16
C PRO A 89 -19.69 11.58 -7.95
N ILE A 90 -20.92 11.32 -8.40
CA ILE A 90 -21.24 10.15 -9.24
C ILE A 90 -20.50 10.20 -10.58
N VAL A 91 -20.32 11.39 -11.17
CA VAL A 91 -19.54 11.54 -12.41
C VAL A 91 -18.06 11.24 -12.15
N LEU A 92 -17.50 11.65 -11.00
CA LEU A 92 -16.12 11.29 -10.63
C LEU A 92 -15.94 9.79 -10.45
N LEU A 93 -16.89 9.13 -9.79
CA LEU A 93 -16.86 7.67 -9.59
C LEU A 93 -17.02 6.93 -10.92
N ALA A 94 -17.95 7.34 -11.78
CA ALA A 94 -18.12 6.77 -13.10
C ALA A 94 -16.87 6.96 -13.98
N LEU A 95 -16.27 8.16 -13.94
CA LEU A 95 -15.02 8.45 -14.65
C LEU A 95 -13.87 7.57 -14.13
N SER A 96 -13.75 7.40 -12.81
CA SER A 96 -12.77 6.51 -12.21
C SER A 96 -12.94 5.07 -12.70
N ILE A 97 -14.17 4.55 -12.75
CA ILE A 97 -14.46 3.19 -13.22
C ILE A 97 -14.13 3.07 -14.70
N ALA A 98 -14.50 4.06 -15.51
CA ALA A 98 -14.22 4.07 -16.95
C ALA A 98 -12.70 4.09 -17.23
N ILE A 99 -11.94 4.92 -16.51
CA ILE A 99 -10.48 4.98 -16.61
C ILE A 99 -9.86 3.65 -16.18
N PHE A 100 -10.33 3.06 -15.08
CA PHE A 100 -9.85 1.76 -14.62
C PHE A 100 -10.08 0.67 -15.69
N ALA A 101 -11.28 0.60 -16.25
CA ALA A 101 -11.62 -0.37 -17.29
C ALA A 101 -10.77 -0.17 -18.55
N ALA A 102 -10.57 1.07 -19.00
CA ALA A 102 -9.71 1.38 -20.13
C ALA A 102 -8.25 0.98 -19.88
N MET A 103 -7.74 1.24 -18.68
CA MET A 103 -6.39 0.83 -18.27
C MET A 103 -6.25 -0.68 -18.16
N ASP A 104 -7.25 -1.40 -17.66
CA ASP A 104 -7.25 -2.86 -17.60
C ASP A 104 -7.23 -3.49 -18.99
N VAL A 105 -8.04 -2.98 -19.93
CA VAL A 105 -8.01 -3.42 -21.33
C VAL A 105 -6.64 -3.16 -21.97
N ALA A 106 -6.11 -1.95 -21.81
CA ALA A 106 -4.80 -1.60 -22.35
C ALA A 106 -3.68 -2.47 -21.76
N TYR A 107 -3.68 -2.67 -20.44
CA TYR A 107 -2.67 -3.46 -19.75
C TYR A 107 -2.74 -4.94 -20.14
N ARG A 108 -3.94 -5.53 -20.21
CA ARG A 108 -4.12 -6.90 -20.71
C ARG A 108 -3.61 -7.07 -22.13
N SER A 109 -3.85 -6.10 -23.00
CA SER A 109 -3.40 -6.18 -24.39
C SER A 109 -1.87 -6.14 -24.53
N ALA A 110 -1.19 -5.45 -23.60
CA ALA A 110 0.27 -5.30 -23.62
C ALA A 110 1.02 -6.39 -22.84
N PHE A 111 0.44 -6.89 -21.73
CA PHE A 111 1.13 -7.77 -20.77
C PHE A 111 0.45 -9.12 -20.54
N GLY A 112 -0.76 -9.35 -21.07
CA GLY A 112 -1.50 -10.60 -20.88
C GLY A 112 -2.12 -10.78 -19.48
N GLU A 113 -1.95 -9.80 -18.58
CA GLU A 113 -2.42 -9.84 -17.19
C GLU A 113 -3.40 -8.69 -16.90
N THR A 114 -4.11 -8.76 -15.77
CA THR A 114 -4.95 -7.63 -15.31
C THR A 114 -4.11 -6.49 -14.76
N VAL A 115 -4.60 -5.25 -14.88
CA VAL A 115 -3.94 -4.09 -14.25
C VAL A 115 -3.86 -4.21 -12.73
N LEU A 116 -4.65 -5.09 -12.11
CA LEU A 116 -4.54 -5.40 -10.68
C LEU A 116 -3.23 -6.11 -10.30
N HIS A 117 -2.54 -6.70 -11.27
CA HIS A 117 -1.23 -7.35 -11.12
C HIS A 117 -0.06 -6.49 -11.63
N ALA A 118 -0.30 -5.20 -11.90
CA ALA A 118 0.70 -4.26 -12.41
C ALA A 118 1.76 -3.78 -11.39
N GLN A 119 1.92 -4.40 -10.21
CA GLN A 119 2.79 -3.92 -9.12
C GLN A 119 4.22 -3.60 -9.61
N GLU A 120 4.78 -4.49 -10.42
CA GLU A 120 6.17 -4.43 -10.87
C GLU A 120 6.31 -3.69 -12.22
N ASN A 121 5.25 -3.67 -13.03
CA ASN A 121 5.24 -3.11 -14.36
C ASN A 121 4.11 -2.10 -14.48
N LEU A 122 4.44 -0.81 -14.52
CA LEU A 122 3.45 0.27 -14.64
C LEU A 122 2.42 0.29 -13.50
N GLY A 123 2.82 0.00 -12.25
CA GLY A 123 1.94 0.06 -11.08
C GLY A 123 1.27 1.41 -10.87
N VAL A 124 1.87 2.49 -11.41
CA VAL A 124 1.26 3.82 -11.50
C VAL A 124 -0.09 3.84 -12.23
N MET A 125 -0.36 2.91 -13.16
CA MET A 125 -1.67 2.85 -13.84
C MET A 125 -2.81 2.62 -12.84
N ARG A 126 -2.56 1.92 -11.74
CA ARG A 126 -3.58 1.68 -10.71
C ARG A 126 -3.89 2.93 -9.88
N ILE A 127 -2.93 3.85 -9.73
CA ILE A 127 -3.09 5.00 -8.82
C ILE A 127 -4.05 6.04 -9.40
N VAL A 128 -4.05 6.23 -10.71
CA VAL A 128 -4.86 7.27 -11.36
C VAL A 128 -6.36 7.10 -11.13
N PRO A 129 -6.98 5.94 -11.45
CA PRO A 129 -8.39 5.74 -11.16
C PRO A 129 -8.66 5.71 -9.65
N THR A 130 -7.82 5.05 -8.84
CA THR A 130 -8.07 4.95 -7.39
C THR A 130 -7.99 6.30 -6.67
N PHE A 131 -7.12 7.21 -7.10
CA PHE A 131 -7.05 8.57 -6.58
C PHE A 131 -8.31 9.38 -6.96
N LEU A 132 -8.78 9.26 -8.20
CA LEU A 132 -10.05 9.87 -8.65
C LEU A 132 -11.26 9.32 -7.89
N ALA A 133 -11.31 8.00 -7.65
CA ALA A 133 -12.32 7.37 -6.80
C ALA A 133 -12.30 7.99 -5.40
N GLY A 134 -11.11 8.17 -4.80
CA GLY A 134 -10.96 8.82 -3.49
C GLY A 134 -11.55 10.24 -3.46
N ILE A 135 -11.28 11.06 -4.48
CA ILE A 135 -11.88 12.40 -4.62
C ILE A 135 -13.41 12.32 -4.75
N GLY A 136 -13.91 11.38 -5.56
CA GLY A 136 -15.34 11.13 -5.76
C GLY A 136 -16.04 10.71 -4.47
N LEU A 137 -15.47 9.75 -3.72
CA LEU A 137 -15.98 9.28 -2.44
C LEU A 137 -15.95 10.38 -1.37
N HIS A 138 -14.89 11.19 -1.34
CA HIS A 138 -14.84 12.34 -0.44
C HIS A 138 -15.96 13.34 -0.77
N ALA A 139 -16.11 13.71 -2.04
CA ALA A 139 -17.18 14.62 -2.48
C ALA A 139 -18.59 14.03 -2.22
N LEU A 140 -18.76 12.71 -2.36
CA LEU A 140 -20.00 12.02 -2.03
C LEU A 140 -20.27 12.09 -0.53
N SER A 141 -19.24 11.87 0.30
CA SER A 141 -19.38 11.92 1.75
C SER A 141 -19.92 13.28 2.16
N LEU A 142 -19.43 14.38 1.58
CA LEU A 142 -19.86 15.74 1.91
C LEU A 142 -21.35 16.00 1.66
N LYS A 143 -22.00 15.19 0.81
CA LYS A 143 -23.43 15.29 0.50
C LYS A 143 -24.32 14.37 1.33
N MET A 144 -23.74 13.45 2.08
CA MET A 144 -24.48 12.47 2.87
C MET A 144 -24.24 12.71 4.36
N THR A 145 -25.23 12.38 5.16
CA THR A 145 -25.16 12.42 6.63
C THR A 145 -25.72 11.12 7.15
N PHE A 146 -24.93 10.39 7.94
CA PHE A 146 -25.39 9.18 8.61
C PHE A 146 -25.62 9.49 10.09
N SER A 147 -26.71 8.98 10.65
CA SER A 147 -26.84 8.93 12.10
C SER A 147 -25.80 7.98 12.68
N ARG A 148 -25.44 8.15 13.95
CA ARG A 148 -24.43 7.32 14.62
C ARG A 148 -24.70 5.81 14.50
N PRO A 149 -25.92 5.28 14.75
CA PRO A 149 -26.22 3.86 14.54
C PRO A 149 -26.04 3.40 13.08
N VAL A 150 -26.48 4.20 12.11
CA VAL A 150 -26.35 3.85 10.68
C VAL A 150 -24.88 3.82 10.26
N ALA A 151 -24.08 4.76 10.75
CA ALA A 151 -22.65 4.81 10.43
C ALA A 151 -21.89 3.61 11.00
N ILE A 152 -22.19 3.20 12.24
CA ILE A 152 -21.63 1.99 12.87
C ILE A 152 -22.03 0.74 12.08
N ALA A 153 -23.32 0.58 11.77
CA ALA A 153 -23.82 -0.57 11.02
C ALA A 153 -23.20 -0.62 9.60
N ALA A 154 -23.14 0.51 8.90
CA ALA A 154 -22.54 0.58 7.57
C ALA A 154 -21.04 0.22 7.59
N ALA A 155 -20.28 0.73 8.57
CA ALA A 155 -18.87 0.39 8.74
C ALA A 155 -18.69 -1.11 9.02
N ALA A 156 -19.39 -1.66 10.01
CA ALA A 156 -19.31 -3.08 10.37
C ALA A 156 -19.69 -3.99 9.20
N THR A 157 -20.80 -3.71 8.51
CA THR A 157 -21.26 -4.46 7.35
C THR A 157 -20.27 -4.37 6.20
N SER A 158 -19.69 -3.18 5.93
CA SER A 158 -18.71 -3.03 4.85
C SER A 158 -17.41 -3.80 5.11
N ILE A 159 -16.96 -3.87 6.36
CA ILE A 159 -15.80 -4.67 6.77
C ILE A 159 -16.12 -6.16 6.61
N ALA A 160 -17.26 -6.61 7.14
CA ALA A 160 -17.68 -8.00 7.03
C ALA A 160 -17.85 -8.43 5.57
N MET A 161 -18.41 -7.56 4.72
CA MET A 161 -18.53 -7.76 3.28
C MET A 161 -17.17 -7.92 2.63
N LEU A 162 -16.22 -7.01 2.88
CA LEU A 162 -14.87 -7.11 2.32
C LEU A 162 -14.20 -8.43 2.70
N LEU A 163 -14.21 -8.78 3.98
CA LEU A 163 -13.61 -10.02 4.49
C LEU A 163 -14.30 -11.26 3.91
N GLY A 164 -15.63 -11.24 3.81
CA GLY A 164 -16.41 -12.32 3.21
C GLY A 164 -16.09 -12.52 1.72
N LEU A 165 -15.98 -11.44 0.95
CA LEU A 165 -15.62 -11.51 -0.47
C LEU A 165 -14.19 -12.03 -0.67
N MET A 166 -13.24 -11.62 0.18
CA MET A 166 -11.87 -12.15 0.17
C MET A 166 -11.84 -13.64 0.51
N HIS A 167 -12.57 -14.05 1.55
CA HIS A 167 -12.63 -15.46 1.97
C HIS A 167 -13.28 -16.36 0.92
N ALA A 168 -14.33 -15.86 0.25
CA ALA A 168 -15.02 -16.57 -0.82
C ALA A 168 -14.26 -16.58 -2.17
N GLY A 169 -13.09 -15.92 -2.26
CA GLY A 169 -12.30 -15.88 -3.49
C GLY A 169 -13.01 -15.18 -4.65
N VAL A 170 -13.85 -14.18 -4.34
CA VAL A 170 -14.59 -13.43 -5.36
C VAL A 170 -13.62 -12.64 -6.24
N ALA A 171 -14.01 -12.39 -7.51
CA ALA A 171 -13.21 -11.66 -8.48
C ALA A 171 -12.61 -10.37 -7.88
N GLU A 172 -11.29 -10.18 -8.06
CA GLU A 172 -10.53 -9.09 -7.45
C GLU A 172 -11.12 -7.68 -7.71
N PRO A 173 -11.67 -7.32 -8.89
CA PRO A 173 -12.30 -6.02 -9.09
C PRO A 173 -13.45 -5.74 -8.10
N LEU A 174 -14.22 -6.77 -7.73
CA LEU A 174 -15.30 -6.65 -6.75
C LEU A 174 -14.75 -6.44 -5.33
N ILE A 175 -13.63 -7.10 -5.00
CA ILE A 175 -12.92 -6.88 -3.73
C ILE A 175 -12.41 -5.43 -3.66
N VAL A 176 -11.88 -4.88 -4.76
CA VAL A 176 -11.45 -3.48 -4.83
C VAL A 176 -12.62 -2.51 -4.62
N VAL A 177 -13.77 -2.78 -5.25
CA VAL A 177 -14.99 -1.99 -5.04
C VAL A 177 -15.47 -2.09 -3.59
N ALA A 178 -15.46 -3.28 -2.98
CA ALA A 178 -15.80 -3.46 -1.57
C ALA A 178 -14.85 -2.69 -0.64
N GLY A 179 -13.55 -2.64 -0.97
CA GLY A 179 -12.57 -1.81 -0.26
C GLY A 179 -12.88 -0.32 -0.36
N ALA A 180 -13.28 0.17 -1.54
CA ALA A 180 -13.71 1.55 -1.73
C ALA A 180 -14.98 1.89 -0.91
N VAL A 181 -15.95 0.97 -0.86
CA VAL A 181 -17.15 1.09 -0.01
C VAL A 181 -16.77 1.10 1.47
N MET A 182 -15.87 0.22 1.91
CA MET A 182 -15.38 0.20 3.29
C MET A 182 -14.72 1.53 3.68
N ILE A 183 -13.85 2.08 2.84
CA ILE A 183 -13.22 3.39 3.08
C ILE A 183 -14.27 4.50 3.21
N PHE A 184 -15.29 4.50 2.34
CA PHE A 184 -16.40 5.45 2.42
C PHE A 184 -17.18 5.31 3.73
N CYS A 185 -17.55 4.10 4.12
CA CYS A 185 -18.28 3.83 5.36
C CYS A 185 -17.48 4.21 6.61
N LEU A 186 -16.17 3.96 6.63
CA LEU A 186 -15.28 4.41 7.72
C LEU A 186 -15.16 5.93 7.78
N ALA A 187 -15.12 6.62 6.63
CA ALA A 187 -15.15 8.08 6.61
C ALA A 187 -16.48 8.64 7.16
N MET A 188 -17.61 7.99 6.83
CA MET A 188 -18.92 8.35 7.38
C MET A 188 -19.03 8.07 8.89
N LEU A 189 -18.41 6.98 9.38
CA LEU A 189 -18.29 6.66 10.81
C LEU A 189 -17.60 7.80 11.58
N SER A 190 -16.46 8.27 11.07
CA SER A 190 -15.71 9.36 11.70
C SER A 190 -16.48 10.67 11.70
N ARG A 191 -17.16 11.00 10.59
CA ARG A 191 -17.98 12.21 10.49
C ARG A 191 -19.23 12.18 11.39
N ALA A 192 -19.71 11.00 11.76
CA ALA A 192 -20.79 10.83 12.73
C ALA A 192 -20.29 10.88 14.20
N GLY A 193 -19.00 11.14 14.43
CA GLY A 193 -18.39 11.12 15.77
C GLY A 193 -18.44 9.73 16.42
N ALA A 194 -18.43 8.69 15.59
CA ALA A 194 -18.69 7.30 15.98
C ALA A 194 -17.42 6.44 15.94
N ASP A 195 -16.23 7.04 15.97
CA ASP A 195 -14.94 6.34 15.85
C ASP A 195 -14.75 5.26 16.94
N GLY A 196 -15.29 5.48 18.14
CA GLY A 196 -15.35 4.46 19.20
C GLY A 196 -13.97 3.83 19.48
N PRO A 197 -13.83 2.49 19.40
CA PRO A 197 -12.54 1.81 19.60
C PRO A 197 -11.42 2.26 18.64
N LEU A 198 -11.76 2.74 17.44
CA LEU A 198 -10.76 3.21 16.46
C LEU A 198 -10.09 4.51 16.88
N ALA A 199 -10.72 5.28 17.78
CA ALA A 199 -10.12 6.48 18.39
C ALA A 199 -9.20 6.16 19.58
N HIS A 200 -9.05 4.89 19.98
CA HIS A 200 -8.15 4.51 21.07
C HIS A 200 -6.69 4.85 20.72
N PRO A 201 -5.86 5.36 21.65
CA PRO A 201 -4.48 5.76 21.36
C PRO A 201 -3.62 4.68 20.69
N ALA A 202 -3.81 3.41 21.07
CA ALA A 202 -3.11 2.29 20.44
C ALA A 202 -3.56 2.06 18.98
N ALA A 203 -4.85 2.21 18.67
CA ALA A 203 -5.36 2.07 17.31
C ALA A 203 -4.86 3.21 16.41
N LEU A 204 -4.83 4.43 16.95
CA LEU A 204 -4.24 5.59 16.26
C LEU A 204 -2.74 5.39 16.01
N PHE A 205 -1.99 4.93 17.01
CA PHE A 205 -0.56 4.62 16.86
C PHE A 205 -0.31 3.56 15.78
N LEU A 206 -1.08 2.45 15.78
CA LEU A 206 -0.97 1.42 14.76
C LEU A 206 -1.38 1.95 13.37
N GLY A 207 -2.35 2.85 13.30
CA GLY A 207 -2.71 3.57 12.07
C GLY A 207 -1.58 4.47 11.57
N GLU A 208 -0.88 5.17 12.46
CA GLU A 208 0.29 6.00 12.12
C GLU A 208 1.50 5.15 11.68
N ALA A 209 1.71 3.99 12.32
CA ALA A 209 2.77 3.03 12.04
C ALA A 209 2.46 2.06 10.89
N SER A 210 1.21 2.03 10.40
CA SER A 210 0.72 1.10 9.38
C SER A 210 1.62 1.02 8.14
N TYR A 211 2.26 2.14 7.80
CA TYR A 211 3.19 2.22 6.69
C TYR A 211 4.47 1.43 6.90
N ALA A 212 5.13 1.61 8.05
CA ALA A 212 6.31 0.86 8.39
C ALA A 212 5.99 -0.63 8.55
N ILE A 213 4.84 -0.97 9.12
CA ILE A 213 4.34 -2.35 9.23
C ILE A 213 4.19 -2.97 7.82
N TYR A 214 3.51 -2.26 6.92
CA TYR A 214 3.32 -2.68 5.53
C TYR A 214 4.63 -2.82 4.75
N LEU A 215 5.63 -1.98 4.98
CA LEU A 215 6.93 -2.14 4.31
C LEU A 215 7.79 -3.26 4.91
N THR A 216 7.55 -3.62 6.17
CA THR A 216 8.40 -4.59 6.90
C THR A 216 7.95 -6.04 6.66
N HIS A 217 6.66 -6.28 6.39
CA HIS A 217 6.13 -7.65 6.35
C HIS A 217 6.75 -8.55 5.26
N LEU A 218 6.87 -8.07 4.01
CA LEU A 218 7.45 -8.90 2.94
C LEU A 218 8.92 -9.24 3.19
N PRO A 219 9.81 -8.29 3.56
CA PRO A 219 11.16 -8.63 4.00
C PRO A 219 11.22 -9.72 5.08
N LEU A 220 10.36 -9.66 6.09
CA LEU A 220 10.30 -10.67 7.14
C LEU A 220 9.87 -12.04 6.60
N ILE A 221 8.84 -12.08 5.74
CA ILE A 221 8.37 -13.31 5.10
C ILE A 221 9.48 -13.92 4.22
N THR A 222 10.19 -13.11 3.44
CA THR A 222 11.29 -13.56 2.57
C THR A 222 12.44 -14.13 3.41
N ILE A 223 12.87 -13.42 4.45
CA ILE A 223 13.94 -13.88 5.35
C ILE A 223 13.52 -15.19 6.04
N TRP A 224 12.28 -15.29 6.51
CA TRP A 224 11.76 -16.49 7.16
C TRP A 224 11.78 -17.70 6.22
N ARG A 225 11.25 -17.55 5.01
CA ARG A 225 11.22 -18.61 3.99
C ARG A 225 12.63 -19.07 3.61
N ASN A 226 13.55 -18.13 3.39
CA ASN A 226 14.94 -18.46 3.06
C ASN A 226 15.63 -19.20 4.22
N ALA A 227 15.40 -18.76 5.47
CA ALA A 227 15.94 -19.42 6.66
C ALA A 227 15.36 -20.83 6.87
N HIS A 228 14.11 -21.06 6.47
CA HIS A 228 13.51 -22.40 6.47
C HIS A 228 14.10 -23.28 5.36
N ALA A 229 14.22 -22.76 4.14
CA ALA A 229 14.78 -23.48 2.99
C ALA A 229 16.22 -23.96 3.25
N LEU A 230 17.04 -23.15 3.92
CA LEU A 230 18.40 -23.54 4.34
C LEU A 230 18.42 -24.74 5.32
N ARG A 231 17.31 -25.01 6.03
CA ARG A 231 17.21 -26.14 6.97
C ARG A 231 16.58 -27.39 6.35
N MET A 232 15.79 -27.24 5.29
CA MET A 232 14.87 -28.29 4.78
C MET A 232 15.13 -28.61 3.29
N ASP A 233 16.40 -28.63 2.89
CA ASP A 233 16.85 -29.07 1.55
C ASP A 233 16.29 -28.24 0.37
N GLY A 234 16.08 -26.93 0.59
CA GLY A 234 15.95 -25.94 -0.49
C GLY A 234 14.54 -25.56 -0.94
N ASP A 235 13.47 -26.19 -0.43
CA ASP A 235 12.12 -25.79 -0.86
C ASP A 235 11.62 -24.54 -0.10
N SER A 236 11.75 -23.38 -0.76
CA SER A 236 11.23 -22.10 -0.26
C SER A 236 9.73 -21.91 -0.50
N ARG A 237 9.05 -22.87 -1.14
CA ARG A 237 7.64 -22.77 -1.56
C ARG A 237 6.66 -23.48 -0.63
N TYR A 238 7.10 -23.89 0.56
CA TYR A 238 6.21 -24.51 1.54
C TYR A 238 5.11 -23.53 2.01
N LEU A 239 3.97 -24.11 2.41
CA LEU A 239 2.86 -23.36 2.98
C LEU A 239 3.17 -23.04 4.44
N LEU A 240 3.14 -21.75 4.78
CA LEU A 240 3.32 -21.29 6.16
C LEU A 240 2.20 -21.89 7.04
N ALA A 241 2.60 -22.54 8.12
CA ALA A 241 1.68 -23.01 9.15
C ALA A 241 0.98 -21.82 9.83
N GLY A 242 -0.21 -22.04 10.40
CA GLY A 242 -1.00 -20.97 11.02
C GLY A 242 -0.26 -20.21 12.13
N TRP A 243 0.60 -20.90 12.89
CA TRP A 243 1.43 -20.26 13.91
C TRP A 243 2.55 -19.39 13.30
N GLU A 244 3.11 -19.79 12.16
CA GLU A 244 4.13 -18.99 11.45
C GLU A 244 3.52 -17.72 10.89
N VAL A 245 2.30 -17.80 10.34
CA VAL A 245 1.54 -16.62 9.89
C VAL A 245 1.28 -15.68 11.08
N ALA A 246 0.83 -16.20 12.22
CA ALA A 246 0.60 -15.40 13.42
C ALA A 246 1.90 -14.76 13.94
N ALA A 247 3.00 -15.52 13.97
CA ALA A 247 4.31 -15.03 14.39
C ALA A 247 4.83 -13.93 13.44
N LEU A 248 4.76 -14.14 12.12
CA LEU A 248 5.19 -13.16 11.12
C LEU A 248 4.33 -11.90 11.16
N LEU A 249 3.03 -12.02 11.40
CA LEU A 249 2.15 -10.87 11.61
C LEU A 249 2.57 -10.08 12.86
N ALA A 250 2.78 -10.77 14.00
CA ALA A 250 3.23 -10.13 15.24
C ALA A 250 4.60 -9.45 15.05
N LEU A 251 5.55 -10.12 14.41
CA LEU A 251 6.88 -9.56 14.09
C LEU A 251 6.78 -8.35 13.15
N SER A 252 5.87 -8.37 12.18
CA SER A 252 5.63 -7.24 11.27
C SER A 252 5.06 -6.03 12.01
N ILE A 253 4.09 -6.26 12.91
CA ILE A 253 3.49 -5.20 13.74
C ILE A 253 4.54 -4.61 14.67
N VAL A 254 5.27 -5.45 15.41
CA VAL A 254 6.30 -5.02 16.36
C VAL A 254 7.46 -4.32 15.63
N GLY A 255 8.03 -4.96 14.61
CA GLY A 255 9.15 -4.44 13.84
C GLY A 255 8.80 -3.12 13.14
N GLY A 256 7.64 -3.06 12.50
CA GLY A 256 7.12 -1.82 11.89
C GLY A 256 6.89 -0.72 12.92
N SER A 257 6.30 -1.04 14.07
CA SER A 257 6.07 -0.09 15.16
C SER A 257 7.37 0.48 15.73
N ILE A 258 8.41 -0.36 15.88
CA ILE A 258 9.74 0.06 16.33
C ILE A 258 10.37 1.01 15.31
N ILE A 259 10.37 0.64 14.02
CA ILE A 259 10.88 1.51 12.93
C ILE A 259 10.14 2.84 12.92
N HIS A 260 8.82 2.79 13.09
CA HIS A 260 7.99 3.97 13.12
C HIS A 260 8.38 4.91 14.28
N ALA A 261 8.45 4.38 15.49
CA ALA A 261 8.69 5.16 16.71
C ALA A 261 10.12 5.74 16.78
N ILE A 262 11.13 4.94 16.39
CA ILE A 262 12.54 5.30 16.57
C ILE A 262 13.09 6.09 15.37
N TRP A 263 12.62 5.79 14.16
CA TRP A 263 13.19 6.38 12.94
C TRP A 263 12.21 7.28 12.19
N GLU A 264 11.06 6.72 11.78
CA GLU A 264 10.15 7.42 10.88
C GLU A 264 9.57 8.69 11.51
N ARG A 265 9.04 8.60 12.73
CA ARG A 265 8.40 9.72 13.44
C ARG A 265 9.42 10.83 13.77
N PRO A 266 10.61 10.55 14.34
CA PRO A 266 11.62 11.58 14.55
C PRO A 266 12.09 12.24 13.26
N ALA A 267 12.38 11.46 12.21
CA ALA A 267 12.80 11.99 10.92
C ALA A 267 11.72 12.89 10.30
N ARG A 268 10.45 12.47 10.36
CA ARG A 268 9.32 13.26 9.88
C ARG A 268 9.22 14.61 10.60
N VAL A 269 9.37 14.64 11.93
CA VAL A 269 9.35 15.88 12.72
C VAL A 269 10.53 16.78 12.34
N TRP A 270 11.72 16.22 12.18
CA TRP A 270 12.91 16.96 11.78
C TRP A 270 12.77 17.60 10.39
N ILE A 271 12.31 16.84 9.39
CA ILE A 271 12.06 17.35 8.02
C ILE A 271 11.04 18.48 8.05
N ARG A 272 9.91 18.30 8.75
CA ARG A 272 8.86 19.31 8.86
C ARG A 272 9.37 20.60 9.48
N LYS A 273 10.15 20.50 10.56
CA LYS A 273 10.75 21.68 11.20
C LYS A 273 11.60 22.45 10.19
N ARG A 274 12.50 21.79 9.46
CA ARG A 274 13.40 22.48 8.52
C ARG A 274 12.74 23.09 7.29
N LEU A 275 11.70 22.45 6.74
CA LEU A 275 11.05 22.90 5.51
C LEU A 275 9.90 23.91 5.73
N LEU A 276 9.36 23.97 6.95
CA LEU A 276 8.25 24.88 7.29
C LEU A 276 8.70 26.04 8.20
N SER A 277 9.94 26.02 8.70
CA SER A 277 10.53 27.14 9.45
C SER A 277 11.32 28.11 8.56
N SER A 278 11.06 28.10 7.26
CA SER A 278 11.62 28.97 6.22
C SER A 278 10.48 29.59 5.43
#